data_AF-A0A918WTP4-F1
#
_entry.id   AF-A0A918WTP4-F1
#
_cell.length_a   1.000
_cell.length_b   1.000
_cell.length_c   1.000
_cell.angle_alpha   90.00
_cell.angle_beta   90.00
_cell.angle_gamma   90.00
#
_symmetry.space_group_name_H-M   'P 1'
#
loop_
_entity.id
_entity.type
_entity.pdbx_description
1 polymer ?
#
loop_
_entity_poly.entity_id
_entity_poly.type
_entity_poly.pdbx_seq_one_letter_code
_entity_poly.pdbx_strand_id
1 'polypeptide(L)'
;MQDFTDRFLDKIQDAAGGCWQWTGHLKSNGYGQFTLAGRPAYAHRVAYELLRGPIEHGLVIDHLCRNRGCVNPGHLEPVTHRTNILRGVNVAAARARQTHCARGHHFDNATTYRAKNGTRHCRVCARFRARERRKGVHCAAA
;
A
#
# COMPACT_ATOMS: atom_id res chain seq x y z
N MET A 1 2.80 -6.79 39.36
CA MET A 1 2.26 -5.85 38.36
C MET A 1 2.83 -6.31 37.04
N GLN A 2 2.03 -6.92 36.16
CA GLN A 2 2.56 -7.35 34.86
C GLN A 2 2.95 -6.10 34.06
N ASP A 3 4.18 -6.07 33.57
CA ASP A 3 4.60 -5.01 32.66
C ASP A 3 3.75 -5.12 31.38
N PHE A 4 3.50 -4.01 30.70
CA PHE A 4 2.72 -4.05 29.47
C PHE A 4 3.41 -4.91 28.40
N THR A 5 4.74 -5.01 28.48
CA THR A 5 5.57 -5.90 27.68
C THR A 5 5.15 -7.35 27.87
N ASP A 6 5.05 -7.84 29.11
CA ASP A 6 4.62 -9.22 29.41
C ASP A 6 3.25 -9.50 28.82
N ARG A 7 2.29 -8.57 29.06
CA ARG A 7 0.92 -8.69 28.56
C ARG A 7 0.82 -8.63 27.04
N PHE A 8 1.82 -8.08 26.37
CA PHE A 8 1.95 -8.08 24.91
C PHE A 8 2.51 -9.41 24.41
N LEU A 9 3.60 -9.88 25.03
CA LEU A 9 4.27 -11.13 24.66
C LEU A 9 3.38 -12.36 24.86
N ASP A 10 2.55 -12.37 25.90
CA ASP A 10 1.55 -13.44 26.15
C ASP A 10 0.54 -13.64 25.01
N LYS A 11 0.44 -12.67 24.09
CA LYS A 11 -0.49 -12.70 22.94
C LYS A 11 0.19 -13.08 21.63
N ILE A 12 1.39 -13.63 21.72
CA ILE A 12 2.18 -14.05 20.57
C ILE A 12 2.26 -15.57 20.55
N GLN A 13 1.96 -16.16 19.40
CA GLN A 13 2.17 -17.59 19.14
C GLN A 13 3.00 -17.77 17.87
N ASP A 14 3.88 -18.76 17.88
CA ASP A 14 4.59 -19.15 16.66
C ASP A 14 3.62 -19.73 15.63
N ALA A 15 3.83 -19.35 14.38
CA ALA A 15 3.05 -19.81 13.24
C ALA A 15 3.97 -20.15 12.06
N ALA A 16 3.38 -20.83 11.07
CA ALA A 16 4.09 -21.26 9.87
C ALA A 16 4.83 -20.09 9.17
N GLY A 17 5.96 -20.42 8.54
CA GLY A 17 6.77 -19.45 7.82
C GLY A 17 7.48 -18.44 8.73
N GLY A 18 7.67 -18.74 10.02
CA GLY A 18 8.36 -17.87 10.99
C GLY A 18 7.52 -16.68 11.45
N CYS A 19 6.20 -16.70 11.22
CA CYS A 19 5.33 -15.63 11.70
C CYS A 19 5.11 -15.74 13.21
N TRP A 20 5.01 -14.58 13.85
CA TRP A 20 4.50 -14.46 15.22
C TRP A 20 3.06 -14.02 15.13
N GLN A 21 2.13 -14.95 15.27
CA GLN A 21 0.71 -14.70 15.11
C GLN A 21 0.15 -14.01 16.36
N TRP A 22 -0.54 -12.89 16.14
CA TRP A 22 -1.29 -12.21 17.19
C TRP A 22 -2.54 -13.00 17.56
N THR A 23 -2.72 -13.30 18.85
CA THR A 23 -3.90 -14.00 19.39
C THR A 23 -4.91 -13.08 20.06
N GLY A 24 -4.59 -11.78 20.18
CA GLY A 24 -5.52 -10.77 20.67
C GLY A 24 -6.56 -10.35 19.61
N HIS A 25 -7.28 -9.26 19.89
CA HIS A 25 -8.31 -8.75 18.99
C HIS A 25 -7.73 -8.42 17.60
N LEU A 26 -8.37 -8.96 16.56
CA LEU A 26 -8.12 -8.65 15.16
C LEU A 26 -9.27 -7.79 14.64
N LYS A 27 -8.95 -6.69 13.96
CA LYS A 27 -9.96 -5.93 13.21
C LYS A 27 -10.49 -6.75 12.04
N SER A 28 -11.64 -6.37 11.48
CA SER A 28 -12.24 -7.00 10.28
C SER A 28 -11.32 -7.04 9.06
N ASN A 29 -10.31 -6.17 8.99
CA ASN A 29 -9.30 -6.16 7.94
C ASN A 29 -8.05 -7.00 8.27
N GLY A 30 -8.06 -7.79 9.35
CA GLY A 30 -7.02 -8.74 9.74
C GLY A 30 -5.85 -8.16 10.55
N TYR A 31 -5.84 -6.87 10.87
CA TYR A 31 -4.78 -6.27 11.70
C TYR A 31 -5.06 -6.46 13.19
N GLY A 32 -4.06 -6.91 13.94
CA GLY A 32 -4.10 -6.99 15.40
C GLY A 32 -4.16 -5.63 16.08
N GLN A 33 -4.90 -5.56 17.19
CA GLN A 33 -4.97 -4.43 18.09
C GLN A 33 -4.51 -4.81 19.49
N PHE A 34 -3.83 -3.86 20.14
CA PHE A 34 -3.41 -3.92 21.53
C PHE A 34 -3.73 -2.58 22.20
N THR A 35 -4.18 -2.62 23.46
CA THR A 35 -4.44 -1.40 24.23
C THR A 35 -3.17 -1.00 24.98
N LEU A 36 -2.52 0.07 24.53
CA LEU A 36 -1.32 0.64 25.14
C LEU A 36 -1.68 1.96 25.83
N ALA A 37 -1.38 2.08 27.14
CA ALA A 37 -1.72 3.27 27.94
C ALA A 37 -3.19 3.73 27.78
N GLY A 38 -4.12 2.78 27.78
CA GLY A 38 -5.56 3.04 27.63
C GLY A 38 -6.04 3.39 26.22
N ARG A 39 -5.15 3.41 25.22
CA ARG A 39 -5.50 3.72 23.82
C ARG A 39 -5.28 2.51 22.89
N PRO A 40 -6.14 2.29 21.89
CA PRO A 40 -5.93 1.24 20.91
C PRO A 40 -4.74 1.57 20.00
N ALA A 41 -3.82 0.64 19.87
CA ALA A 41 -2.66 0.68 18.98
C ALA A 41 -2.62 -0.57 18.09
N TYR A 42 -1.97 -0.48 16.94
CA TYR A 42 -1.76 -1.63 16.06
C TYR A 42 -0.69 -2.54 16.65
N ALA A 43 -1.02 -3.82 16.83
CA ALA A 43 -0.14 -4.78 17.49
C ALA A 43 1.23 -4.92 16.80
N HIS A 44 1.26 -4.95 15.47
CA HIS A 44 2.52 -5.05 14.73
C HIS A 44 3.41 -3.80 14.90
N ARG A 45 2.83 -2.60 15.07
CA ARG A 45 3.61 -1.38 15.36
C ARG A 45 4.20 -1.44 16.75
N VAL A 46 3.40 -1.86 17.74
CA VAL A 46 3.86 -2.05 19.11
C VAL A 46 5.01 -3.06 19.17
N ALA A 47 4.88 -4.21 18.50
CA ALA A 47 5.96 -5.20 18.43
C ALA A 47 7.24 -4.64 17.80
N TYR A 48 7.11 -3.89 16.70
CA TYR A 48 8.25 -3.25 16.06
C TYR A 48 8.93 -2.26 17.02
N GLU A 49 8.15 -1.36 17.62
CA GLU A 49 8.68 -0.32 18.51
C GLU A 49 9.33 -0.90 19.77
N LEU A 50 8.77 -1.97 20.32
CA LEU A 50 9.32 -2.70 21.47
C LEU A 50 10.67 -3.36 21.19
N LEU A 51 10.85 -3.94 20.00
CA LEU A 51 11.99 -4.83 19.69
C LEU A 51 13.02 -4.21 18.73
N ARG A 52 12.66 -3.15 18.01
CA ARG A 52 13.52 -2.46 17.04
C ARG A 52 13.67 -0.96 17.34
N GLY A 53 12.82 -0.40 18.20
CA GLY A 53 12.80 1.02 18.50
C GLY A 53 11.82 1.82 17.62
N PRO A 54 11.78 3.15 17.80
CA PRO A 54 10.71 3.99 17.26
C PRO A 54 10.63 3.94 15.74
N ILE A 55 9.40 3.95 15.22
CA ILE A 55 9.15 4.10 13.78
C ILE A 55 9.34 5.58 13.41
N GLU A 56 10.28 5.86 12.52
CA GLU A 56 10.56 7.24 12.08
C GLU A 56 9.32 7.92 11.50
N HIS A 57 9.26 9.25 11.68
CA HIS A 57 8.15 10.06 11.21
C HIS A 57 7.97 9.93 9.68
N GLY A 58 6.72 9.72 9.24
CA GLY A 58 6.37 9.56 7.84
C GLY A 58 6.51 8.12 7.30
N LEU A 59 7.03 7.19 8.11
CA LEU A 59 7.07 5.77 7.77
C LEU A 59 5.85 5.00 8.28
N VAL A 60 5.51 3.96 7.53
CA VAL A 60 4.46 2.99 7.84
C VAL A 60 5.06 1.59 7.82
N ILE A 61 4.48 0.64 8.56
CA ILE A 61 4.96 -0.74 8.56
C ILE A 61 4.33 -1.52 7.40
N ASP A 62 5.17 -2.16 6.58
CA ASP A 62 4.78 -3.14 5.56
C ASP A 62 5.07 -4.56 6.06
N HIS A 63 4.12 -5.47 5.86
CA HIS A 63 4.27 -6.89 6.17
C HIS A 63 4.90 -7.60 4.97
N LEU A 64 6.18 -7.98 5.11
CA LEU A 64 6.91 -8.76 4.09
C LEU A 64 6.28 -10.14 3.89
N CYS A 65 5.79 -10.73 4.98
CA CYS A 65 5.10 -12.03 4.99
C CYS A 65 3.66 -12.01 4.45
N ARG A 66 3.10 -10.82 4.13
CA ARG A 66 1.69 -10.64 3.70
C ARG A 66 0.62 -11.16 4.68
N ASN A 67 1.00 -11.51 5.90
CA ASN A 67 0.08 -11.84 7.00
C ASN A 67 -0.13 -10.61 7.91
N ARG A 68 -1.32 -10.00 7.86
CA ARG A 68 -1.66 -8.79 8.64
C ARG A 68 -1.73 -9.03 10.16
N GLY A 69 -1.92 -10.28 10.59
CA GLY A 69 -1.92 -10.69 11.99
C GLY A 69 -0.53 -10.98 12.55
N CYS A 70 0.51 -10.96 11.70
CA CYS A 70 1.88 -11.17 12.12
C CYS A 70 2.44 -9.94 12.86
N VAL A 71 3.12 -10.19 13.99
CA VAL A 71 3.80 -9.18 14.79
C VAL A 71 5.31 -9.41 14.89
N ASN A 72 5.87 -10.37 14.14
CA ASN A 72 7.31 -10.64 14.14
C ASN A 72 8.07 -9.44 13.52
N PRO A 73 8.92 -8.71 14.26
CA PRO A 73 9.66 -7.57 13.72
C PRO A 73 10.59 -7.93 12.55
N GLY A 74 11.03 -9.19 12.44
CA GLY A 74 11.79 -9.68 11.28
C GLY A 74 10.97 -9.72 9.97
N HIS A 75 9.64 -9.70 10.06
CA HIS A 75 8.72 -9.64 8.92
C HIS A 75 8.11 -8.26 8.68
N LEU A 76 8.56 -7.25 9.42
CA LEU A 76 8.06 -5.89 9.37
C LEU A 76 9.15 -4.96 8.85
N GLU A 77 8.79 -4.12 7.88
CA GLU A 77 9.70 -3.12 7.31
C GLU A 77 9.06 -1.72 7.38
N PRO A 78 9.70 -0.73 8.03
CA PRO A 78 9.29 0.66 7.91
C PRO A 78 9.57 1.15 6.49
N VAL A 79 8.52 1.59 5.80
CA VAL A 79 8.60 2.09 4.44
C VAL A 79 7.80 3.37 4.29
N THR A 80 8.06 4.12 3.22
CA THR A 80 7.20 5.26 2.88
C THR A 80 5.78 4.77 2.55
N HIS A 81 4.78 5.62 2.80
CA HIS A 81 3.39 5.32 2.42
C HIS A 81 3.26 4.99 0.92
N ARG A 82 4.04 5.68 0.07
CA ARG A 82 4.10 5.40 -1.38
C ARG A 82 4.61 3.99 -1.66
N THR A 83 5.69 3.56 -1.02
CA THR A 83 6.24 2.22 -1.18
C THR A 83 5.22 1.16 -0.76
N ASN A 84 4.57 1.33 0.39
CA ASN A 84 3.54 0.42 0.87
C ASN A 84 2.38 0.29 -0.15
N ILE A 85 1.87 1.42 -0.67
CA ILE A 85 0.84 1.42 -1.71
C ILE A 85 1.30 0.69 -2.96
N LEU A 86 2.51 0.96 -3.46
CA LEU A 86 3.03 0.40 -4.71
C LEU A 86 3.36 -1.08 -4.62
N ARG A 87 3.64 -1.61 -3.43
CA ARG A 87 3.83 -3.04 -3.18
C ARG A 87 2.50 -3.82 -3.10
N GLY A 88 1.40 -3.14 -2.77
CA GLY A 88 0.07 -3.75 -2.69
C GLY A 88 -0.55 -4.18 -4.03
N VAL A 89 -1.83 -4.58 -3.96
CA VAL A 89 -2.64 -5.04 -5.12
C VAL A 89 -3.74 -4.05 -5.52
N ASN A 90 -3.66 -2.81 -5.04
CA ASN A 90 -4.63 -1.77 -5.36
C ASN A 90 -4.49 -1.26 -6.81
N VAL A 91 -5.51 -0.52 -7.27
CA VAL A 91 -5.56 0.03 -8.64
C VAL A 91 -4.37 0.94 -8.93
N ALA A 92 -3.86 1.70 -7.95
CA ALA A 92 -2.70 2.56 -8.16
C ALA A 92 -1.42 1.74 -8.44
N ALA A 93 -1.19 0.67 -7.68
CA ALA A 93 -0.09 -0.27 -7.91
C ALA A 93 -0.23 -0.97 -9.27
N ALA A 94 -1.42 -1.45 -9.62
CA ALA A 94 -1.69 -2.07 -10.91
C ALA A 94 -1.41 -1.11 -12.08
N ARG A 95 -1.89 0.14 -11.98
CA ARG A 95 -1.63 1.19 -12.98
C ARG A 95 -0.17 1.60 -13.05
N ALA A 96 0.56 1.57 -11.94
CA ALA A 96 1.99 1.85 -11.92
C ALA A 96 2.79 0.76 -12.66
N ARG A 97 2.42 -0.52 -12.47
CA ARG A 97 3.04 -1.68 -13.13
C ARG A 97 2.67 -1.82 -14.61
N GLN A 98 1.59 -1.16 -15.04
CA GLN A 98 1.14 -1.22 -16.43
C GLN A 98 2.23 -0.74 -17.41
N THR A 99 2.58 -1.57 -18.39
CA THR A 99 3.58 -1.27 -19.44
C THR A 99 2.95 -0.71 -20.72
N HIS A 100 1.68 -1.01 -20.99
CA HIS A 100 0.97 -0.61 -22.19
C HIS A 100 -0.37 0.06 -21.88
N CYS A 101 -0.78 1.03 -22.68
CA CYS A 101 -2.12 1.62 -22.55
C CYS A 101 -3.21 0.63 -23.01
N ALA A 102 -4.49 0.99 -22.80
CA ALA A 102 -5.63 0.15 -23.20
C ALA A 102 -5.72 -0.17 -24.71
N ARG A 103 -4.95 0.52 -25.57
CA ARG A 103 -4.83 0.23 -27.02
C ARG A 103 -3.50 -0.43 -27.39
N GLY A 104 -2.73 -0.92 -26.42
CA GLY A 104 -1.47 -1.61 -26.69
C GLY A 104 -0.25 -0.72 -26.96
N HIS A 105 -0.35 0.61 -26.89
CA HIS A 105 0.86 1.45 -27.00
C HIS A 105 1.71 1.36 -25.73
N HIS A 106 3.00 1.05 -25.89
CA HIS A 106 3.97 1.00 -24.80
C HIS A 106 4.12 2.38 -24.13
N PHE A 107 4.29 2.41 -22.80
CA PHE A 107 4.55 3.63 -22.04
C PHE A 107 6.05 3.90 -21.94
N ASP A 108 6.54 4.85 -22.74
CA ASP A 108 7.91 5.38 -22.69
C ASP A 108 7.88 6.92 -22.67
N ASN A 109 9.05 7.56 -22.71
CA ASN A 109 9.14 9.03 -22.68
C ASN A 109 8.50 9.72 -23.90
N ALA A 110 8.47 9.06 -25.06
CA ALA A 110 7.93 9.60 -26.31
C ALA A 110 6.40 9.41 -26.43
N THR A 111 5.86 8.34 -25.84
CA THR A 111 4.43 7.98 -25.91
C THR A 111 3.66 8.37 -24.66
N THR A 112 4.34 8.80 -23.59
CA THR A 112 3.73 9.09 -22.29
C THR A 112 3.73 10.57 -21.97
N TYR A 113 2.64 11.07 -21.39
CA TYR A 113 2.62 12.34 -20.67
C TYR A 113 1.93 12.16 -19.31
N ARG A 114 2.30 13.02 -18.36
CA ARG A 114 1.65 13.10 -17.05
C ARG A 114 0.76 14.34 -17.02
N ALA A 115 -0.50 14.17 -16.67
CA ALA A 115 -1.42 15.29 -16.45
C ALA A 115 -1.11 16.00 -15.13
N LYS A 116 -1.67 17.20 -14.93
CA LYS A 116 -1.50 17.98 -13.69
C LYS A 116 -1.89 17.21 -12.42
N ASN A 117 -2.85 16.29 -12.53
CA ASN A 117 -3.26 15.40 -11.44
C ASN A 117 -2.34 14.17 -11.24
N GLY A 118 -1.18 14.13 -11.89
CA GLY A 118 -0.23 13.02 -11.82
C GLY A 118 -0.59 11.79 -12.63
N THR A 119 -1.79 11.73 -13.24
CA THR A 119 -2.24 10.57 -14.03
C THR A 119 -1.42 10.43 -15.30
N ARG A 120 -1.00 9.21 -15.59
CA ARG A 120 -0.26 8.85 -16.80
C ARG A 120 -1.22 8.64 -17.97
N HIS A 121 -0.94 9.27 -19.10
CA HIS A 121 -1.73 9.16 -20.32
C HIS A 121 -0.85 8.86 -21.54
N CYS A 122 -1.43 8.14 -22.51
CA CYS A 122 -0.79 7.83 -23.78
C CYS A 122 -1.01 8.98 -24.79
N ARG A 123 0.09 9.56 -25.29
CA ARG A 123 0.11 10.62 -26.30
C ARG A 123 -0.50 10.18 -27.63
N VAL A 124 -0.26 8.93 -28.06
CA VAL A 124 -0.84 8.39 -29.30
C VAL A 124 -2.36 8.34 -29.21
N CYS A 125 -2.90 7.79 -28.12
CA CYS A 125 -4.32 7.78 -27.84
C CYS A 125 -4.91 9.20 -27.71
N ALA A 126 -4.18 10.15 -27.13
CA ALA A 126 -4.62 11.54 -27.02
C ALA A 126 -4.73 12.21 -28.39
N ARG A 127 -3.74 12.01 -29.28
CA ARG A 127 -3.77 12.51 -30.67
C ARG A 127 -4.95 11.94 -31.46
N PHE A 128 -5.17 10.63 -31.37
CA PHE A 128 -6.31 9.98 -32.01
C PHE A 128 -7.65 10.60 -31.56
N ARG A 129 -7.87 10.72 -30.25
CA ARG A 129 -9.09 11.36 -29.70
C ARG A 129 -9.26 12.82 -30.12
N ALA A 130 -8.17 13.57 -30.28
CA ALA A 130 -8.23 14.95 -30.73
C ALA A 130 -8.62 15.04 -32.22
N ARG A 131 -8.09 14.14 -33.07
CA ARG A 131 -8.46 14.06 -34.49
C ARG A 131 -9.95 13.71 -34.65
N GLU A 132 -10.44 12.73 -33.91
CA GLU A 132 -11.85 12.33 -33.96
C GLU A 132 -12.78 13.46 -33.50
N ARG A 133 -12.41 14.19 -32.44
CA ARG A 133 -13.15 15.39 -32.02
C ARG A 133 -13.23 16.44 -33.11
N ARG A 134 -12.13 16.73 -33.82
CA ARG A 134 -12.12 17.73 -34.92
C ARG A 134 -13.01 17.32 -36.10
N LYS A 135 -13.04 16.02 -36.44
CA LYS A 135 -13.92 15.49 -37.49
C LYS A 135 -15.40 15.57 -37.09
N GLY A 136 -15.73 15.32 -35.82
CA GLY A 136 -17.10 15.39 -35.30
C GLY A 136 -17.64 16.82 -35.09
N VAL A 137 -16.78 17.85 -35.15
CA VAL A 137 -17.16 19.27 -35.04
C VAL A 137 -17.63 19.84 -36.40
N HIS A 138 -17.65 19.04 -37.47
CA HIS A 138 -18.08 19.44 -38.82
C HIS A 138 -19.59 19.25 -39.11
N CYS A 139 -20.46 19.27 -38.09
CA CYS A 139 -21.90 19.19 -38.30
C CYS A 139 -22.67 20.07 -37.30
N ALA A 140 -22.59 21.39 -37.48
CA ALA A 140 -23.59 22.35 -37.02
C ALA A 140 -23.35 23.71 -37.71
N ALA A 141 -23.93 23.87 -38.91
CA ALA A 141 -24.47 25.12 -39.45
C ALA A 141 -24.78 24.97 -40.95
N ALA A 142 -26.04 24.67 -41.25
CA ALA A 142 -26.80 25.23 -42.37
C ALA A 142 -28.27 25.10 -42.00
#